data_AF-A0A967LAQ4-F1
#
_entry.id   AF-A0A967LAQ4-F1
#
_cell.length_a   1.000
_cell.length_b   1.000
_cell.length_c   1.000
_cell.angle_alpha   90.00
_cell.angle_beta   90.00
_cell.angle_gamma   90.00
#
_symmetry.space_group_name_H-M   'P 1'
#
loop_
_entity.id
_entity.type
_entity.pdbx_description
1 polymer ?
#
loop_
_entity_poly.entity_id
_entity_poly.type
_entity_poly.pdbx_seq_one_letter_code
_entity_poly.pdbx_strand_id
1 'polypeptide(L)'
;LNQGDGTFRPKFDWTREAEDRGCEDMTPLFFDADGDGDLDLFVTSGGVEAPPAHPIYADRLYLNDGAANFRKAPAAIPGRPFSSGPAGAADFDRDGDLDLFVGGRVVPGQYPTAPGSRLLRNNGRGEFEDATLELAPALAETGMVTGAIWSDADNDGW
;
A
#
# COMPACT_ATOMS: atom_id res chain seq x y z
N LEU A 1 -3.91 -7.89 19.34
CA LEU A 1 -2.75 -8.18 20.21
C LEU A 1 -2.65 -9.66 20.51
N ASN A 2 -1.58 -10.29 20.01
CA ASN A 2 -1.20 -11.65 20.40
C ASN A 2 -0.92 -11.69 21.91
N GLN A 3 -1.47 -12.67 22.63
CA GLN A 3 -1.25 -12.84 24.07
C GLN A 3 -0.13 -13.85 24.40
N GLY A 4 0.52 -14.43 23.39
CA GLY A 4 1.62 -15.39 23.56
C GLY A 4 1.16 -16.83 23.84
N ASP A 5 -0.14 -17.06 23.93
CA ASP A 5 -0.78 -18.36 24.15
C ASP A 5 -1.64 -18.80 22.94
N GLY A 6 -1.43 -18.17 21.79
CA GLY A 6 -2.23 -18.39 20.59
C GLY A 6 -3.57 -17.66 20.58
N THR A 7 -3.89 -16.89 21.63
CA THR A 7 -5.09 -16.04 21.66
C THR A 7 -4.78 -14.61 21.24
N PHE A 8 -5.80 -13.94 20.72
CA PHE A 8 -5.73 -12.56 20.28
C PHE A 8 -6.86 -11.76 20.93
N ARG A 9 -6.53 -10.56 21.37
CA ARG A 9 -7.53 -9.56 21.78
C ARG A 9 -7.52 -8.35 20.85
N PRO A 10 -8.68 -7.73 20.58
CA PRO A 10 -8.73 -6.42 19.94
C PRO A 10 -7.91 -5.40 20.75
N LYS A 11 -7.32 -4.44 20.06
CA LYS A 11 -6.52 -3.36 20.67
C LYS A 11 -6.99 -2.00 20.17
N PHE A 12 -7.17 -1.90 18.87
CA PHE A 12 -7.74 -0.73 18.24
C PHE A 12 -9.20 -1.00 17.84
N ASP A 13 -10.03 0.03 17.96
CA ASP A 13 -11.41 0.03 17.50
C ASP A 13 -11.49 0.74 16.14
N TRP A 14 -11.63 -0.06 15.09
CA TRP A 14 -11.70 0.39 13.71
C TRP A 14 -12.99 1.16 13.35
N THR A 15 -13.94 1.32 14.28
CA THR A 15 -15.17 2.09 14.03
C THR A 15 -14.90 3.55 13.66
N ARG A 16 -13.74 4.11 14.05
CA ARG A 16 -13.32 5.46 13.64
C ARG A 16 -13.01 5.57 12.15
N GLU A 17 -12.67 4.45 11.52
CA GLU A 17 -12.37 4.33 10.08
C GLU A 17 -13.50 3.61 9.33
N ALA A 18 -14.75 3.72 9.83
CA ALA A 18 -15.91 3.03 9.27
C ALA A 18 -16.23 3.40 7.82
N GLU A 19 -15.70 4.51 7.32
CA GLU A 19 -15.78 4.93 5.91
C GLU A 19 -15.12 3.91 4.97
N ASP A 20 -14.15 3.13 5.47
CA ASP A 20 -13.41 2.14 4.69
C ASP A 20 -14.07 0.76 4.65
N ARG A 21 -15.23 0.56 5.29
CA ARG A 21 -15.93 -0.73 5.36
C ARG A 21 -16.29 -1.33 3.99
N GLY A 22 -16.34 -0.50 2.95
CA GLY A 22 -16.62 -0.94 1.57
C GLY A 22 -15.38 -1.33 0.76
N CYS A 23 -14.18 -1.08 1.29
CA CYS A 23 -12.92 -1.43 0.64
C CYS A 23 -12.60 -2.91 0.89
N GLU A 24 -12.19 -3.63 -0.14
CA GLU A 24 -11.67 -4.99 0.00
C GLU A 24 -10.16 -4.90 0.29
N ASP A 25 -9.75 -5.29 1.50
CA ASP A 25 -8.35 -5.30 1.92
C ASP A 25 -7.59 -6.43 1.19
N MET A 26 -6.58 -6.07 0.41
CA MET A 26 -5.79 -7.01 -0.39
C MET A 26 -4.48 -7.35 0.29
N THR A 27 -3.62 -6.35 0.51
CA THR A 27 -2.31 -6.52 1.14
C THR A 27 -2.17 -5.56 2.31
N PRO A 28 -2.11 -6.05 3.56
CA PRO A 28 -1.62 -5.28 4.68
C PRO A 28 -0.09 -5.28 4.68
N LEU A 29 0.53 -4.10 4.79
CA LEU A 29 1.96 -3.91 4.85
C LEU A 29 2.30 -2.98 6.01
N PHE A 30 3.12 -3.47 6.95
CA PHE A 30 3.63 -2.67 8.06
C PHE A 30 5.03 -2.16 7.74
N PHE A 31 5.24 -0.85 7.88
CA PHE A 31 6.52 -0.17 7.70
C PHE A 31 6.47 1.21 8.37
N ASP A 32 7.63 1.82 8.61
CA ASP A 32 7.75 3.18 9.17
C ASP A 32 7.61 4.18 8.01
N ALA A 33 6.44 4.81 7.86
CA ALA A 33 6.14 5.67 6.72
C ALA A 33 6.52 7.14 6.97
N ASP A 34 6.53 7.59 8.21
CA ASP A 34 6.82 8.98 8.60
C ASP A 34 8.11 9.16 9.42
N GLY A 35 8.89 8.09 9.59
CA GLY A 35 10.22 8.11 10.18
C GLY A 35 10.21 8.29 11.70
N ASP A 36 9.08 8.04 12.36
CA ASP A 36 8.94 8.21 13.81
C ASP A 36 9.39 6.99 14.63
N GLY A 37 9.75 5.89 13.94
CA GLY A 37 10.28 4.67 14.51
C GLY A 37 9.22 3.67 14.96
N ASP A 38 7.94 3.95 14.73
CA ASP A 38 6.87 3.00 14.88
C ASP A 38 6.51 2.33 13.52
N LEU A 39 5.60 1.35 13.55
CA LEU A 39 5.12 0.74 12.31
C LEU A 39 3.71 1.23 12.00
N ASP A 40 3.59 1.89 10.86
CA ASP A 40 2.35 2.28 10.21
C ASP A 40 1.75 1.13 9.41
N LEU A 41 0.51 1.29 8.97
CA LEU A 41 -0.18 0.29 8.17
C LEU A 41 -0.61 0.86 6.82
N PHE A 42 -0.03 0.34 5.74
CA PHE A 42 -0.55 0.49 4.40
C PHE A 42 -1.42 -0.70 4.00
N VAL A 43 -2.57 -0.43 3.41
CA VAL A 43 -3.51 -1.44 2.94
C VAL A 43 -3.87 -1.16 1.49
N THR A 44 -3.52 -2.09 0.60
CA THR A 44 -3.99 -2.02 -0.77
C THR A 44 -5.46 -2.43 -0.86
N SER A 45 -6.20 -1.81 -1.79
CA SER A 45 -7.61 -2.08 -2.00
C SER A 45 -7.87 -2.70 -3.38
N GLY A 46 -8.66 -3.77 -3.42
CA GLY A 46 -8.91 -4.54 -4.63
C GLY A 46 -10.38 -4.75 -4.94
N GLY A 47 -10.63 -5.54 -5.99
CA GLY A 47 -11.94 -6.08 -6.30
C GLY A 47 -12.46 -5.67 -7.68
N VAL A 48 -13.66 -6.15 -7.98
CA VAL A 48 -14.36 -5.88 -9.27
C VAL A 48 -15.82 -5.44 -9.07
N GLU A 49 -16.22 -5.21 -7.82
CA GLU A 49 -17.61 -4.99 -7.41
C GLU A 49 -18.16 -3.59 -7.74
N ALA A 50 -17.28 -2.64 -8.06
CA ALA A 50 -17.61 -1.27 -8.45
C ALA A 50 -16.94 -0.84 -9.78
N PRO A 51 -17.44 0.23 -10.44
CA PRO A 51 -16.85 0.73 -11.68
C PRO A 51 -15.38 1.14 -11.54
N PRO A 52 -14.59 1.18 -12.64
CA PRO A 52 -13.19 1.59 -12.60
C PRO A 52 -12.97 2.95 -11.90
N ALA A 53 -12.01 2.97 -10.97
CA ALA A 53 -11.68 4.09 -10.07
C ALA A 53 -12.78 4.56 -9.12
N HIS A 54 -13.68 3.66 -8.77
CA HIS A 54 -14.49 3.87 -7.59
C HIS A 54 -13.60 4.05 -6.33
N PRO A 55 -13.96 4.93 -5.37
CA PRO A 55 -13.16 5.18 -4.17
C PRO A 55 -12.87 3.96 -3.28
N ILE A 56 -13.67 2.90 -3.37
CA ILE A 56 -13.43 1.65 -2.60
C ILE A 56 -12.14 0.93 -3.02
N TYR A 57 -11.59 1.29 -4.18
CA TYR A 57 -10.31 0.80 -4.68
C TYR A 57 -9.14 1.71 -4.30
N ALA A 58 -9.36 2.73 -3.46
CA ALA A 58 -8.27 3.58 -2.99
C ALA A 58 -7.45 2.81 -1.96
N ASP A 59 -6.14 2.73 -2.19
CA ASP A 59 -5.21 2.25 -1.17
C ASP A 59 -5.16 3.25 0.00
N ARG A 60 -4.87 2.76 1.20
CA ARG A 60 -5.02 3.50 2.45
C ARG A 60 -3.75 3.38 3.27
N LEU A 61 -3.27 4.51 3.79
CA LEU A 61 -2.23 4.56 4.81
C LEU A 61 -2.89 4.94 6.14
N TYR A 62 -2.55 4.22 7.19
CA TYR A 62 -2.94 4.53 8.55
C TYR A 62 -1.68 4.72 9.39
N LEU A 63 -1.51 5.94 9.93
CA LEU A 63 -0.41 6.28 10.81
C LEU A 63 -0.67 5.77 12.22
N ASN A 64 0.35 5.22 12.85
CA ASN A 64 0.32 4.75 14.21
C ASN A 64 0.85 5.83 15.17
N ASP A 65 0.60 5.67 16.48
CA ASP A 65 0.97 6.64 17.52
C ASP A 65 1.95 6.05 18.56
N GLY A 66 2.63 4.96 18.20
CA GLY A 66 3.48 4.13 19.03
C GLY A 66 2.74 3.22 19.99
N ALA A 67 1.41 3.38 20.13
CA ALA A 67 0.58 2.62 21.04
C ALA A 67 -0.42 1.70 20.33
N ALA A 68 -0.24 1.50 19.01
CA ALA A 68 -1.14 0.77 18.11
C ALA A 68 -2.52 1.43 17.99
N ASN A 69 -2.59 2.77 18.06
CA ASN A 69 -3.78 3.52 17.67
C ASN A 69 -3.59 4.10 16.28
N PHE A 70 -4.25 3.48 15.31
CA PHE A 70 -4.11 3.84 13.91
C PHE A 70 -5.06 4.99 13.54
N ARG A 71 -4.62 5.88 12.66
CA ARG A 71 -5.45 6.93 12.07
C ARG A 71 -5.16 7.06 10.60
N LYS A 72 -6.21 7.11 9.78
CA LYS A 72 -6.03 7.27 8.33
C LYS A 72 -5.31 8.58 7.98
N ALA A 73 -4.27 8.48 7.17
CA ALA A 73 -3.55 9.61 6.61
C ALA A 73 -4.37 10.23 5.46
N PRO A 74 -4.74 11.53 5.54
CA PRO A 74 -5.57 12.15 4.51
C PRO A 74 -4.75 12.38 3.24
N ALA A 75 -5.24 11.89 2.10
CA ALA A 75 -4.65 12.10 0.78
C ALA A 75 -3.16 11.70 0.63
N ALA A 76 -2.69 10.75 1.46
CA ALA A 76 -1.31 10.26 1.43
C ALA A 76 -0.91 9.55 0.14
N ILE A 77 -1.86 8.84 -0.49
CA ILE A 77 -1.60 8.02 -1.68
C ILE A 77 -2.12 8.73 -2.93
N PRO A 78 -1.24 9.06 -3.90
CA PRO A 78 -1.61 9.82 -5.08
C PRO A 78 -2.28 8.95 -6.15
N GLY A 79 -2.85 9.63 -7.14
CA GLY A 79 -3.33 8.99 -8.37
C GLY A 79 -4.76 8.46 -8.31
N ARG A 80 -5.17 7.87 -9.43
CA ARG A 80 -6.54 7.37 -9.63
C ARG A 80 -6.65 5.96 -9.03
N PRO A 81 -7.64 5.69 -8.14
CA PRO A 81 -7.84 4.36 -7.57
C PRO A 81 -7.98 3.26 -8.64
N PHE A 82 -7.45 2.08 -8.37
CA PHE A 82 -7.61 0.88 -9.20
C PHE A 82 -7.57 -0.36 -8.31
N SER A 83 -7.99 -1.52 -8.82
CA SER A 83 -7.87 -2.75 -8.05
C SER A 83 -6.40 -3.12 -7.91
N SER A 84 -5.83 -2.77 -6.76
CA SER A 84 -4.47 -3.09 -6.37
C SER A 84 -4.35 -4.55 -5.96
N GLY A 85 -3.13 -5.06 -5.97
CA GLY A 85 -2.78 -6.40 -5.54
C GLY A 85 -1.69 -6.36 -4.47
N PRO A 86 -0.54 -7.03 -4.68
CA PRO A 86 0.57 -7.05 -3.74
C PRO A 86 1.22 -5.67 -3.63
N ALA A 87 1.80 -5.39 -2.47
CA ALA A 87 2.64 -4.23 -2.25
C ALA A 87 3.91 -4.63 -1.49
N GLY A 88 4.96 -3.83 -1.63
CA GLY A 88 6.21 -3.97 -0.89
C GLY A 88 6.81 -2.59 -0.62
N ALA A 89 7.55 -2.46 0.49
CA ALA A 89 8.22 -1.24 0.88
C ALA A 89 9.75 -1.40 0.83
N ALA A 90 10.43 -0.37 0.35
CA ALA A 90 11.89 -0.28 0.32
C ALA A 90 12.33 1.16 0.02
N ASP A 91 13.52 1.54 0.50
CA ASP A 91 14.18 2.79 0.14
C ASP A 91 14.85 2.61 -1.23
N PHE A 92 14.14 2.92 -2.33
CA PHE A 92 14.64 2.62 -3.68
C PHE A 92 15.51 3.74 -4.26
N ASP A 93 15.37 4.96 -3.76
CA ASP A 93 16.15 6.12 -4.22
C ASP A 93 17.29 6.51 -3.26
N ARG A 94 17.40 5.80 -2.14
CA ARG A 94 18.49 5.87 -1.16
C ARG A 94 18.50 7.18 -0.38
N ASP A 95 17.32 7.75 -0.14
CA ASP A 95 17.17 8.97 0.65
C ASP A 95 16.94 8.70 2.14
N GLY A 96 16.69 7.44 2.50
CA GLY A 96 16.52 6.96 3.87
C GLY A 96 15.07 6.77 4.29
N ASP A 97 14.11 7.12 3.43
CA ASP A 97 12.68 6.93 3.66
C ASP A 97 12.18 5.69 2.90
N LEU A 98 11.23 4.94 3.48
CA LEU A 98 10.70 3.76 2.82
C LEU A 98 9.63 4.16 1.78
N ASP A 99 9.89 3.80 0.53
CA ASP A 99 8.98 3.96 -0.61
C ASP A 99 8.07 2.74 -0.80
N LEU A 100 7.15 2.79 -1.78
CA LEU A 100 6.21 1.70 -2.07
C LEU A 100 6.21 1.27 -3.53
N PHE A 101 6.24 -0.05 -3.75
CA PHE A 101 5.70 -0.66 -4.96
C PHE A 101 4.27 -1.14 -4.72
N VAL A 102 3.36 -0.88 -5.67
CA VAL A 102 1.97 -1.35 -5.65
C VAL A 102 1.62 -2.03 -6.98
N GLY A 103 1.37 -3.34 -6.93
CA GLY A 103 1.02 -4.14 -8.10
C GLY A 103 -0.41 -3.90 -8.58
N GLY A 104 -0.57 -3.72 -9.89
CA GLY A 104 -1.87 -3.72 -10.55
C GLY A 104 -2.49 -5.12 -10.62
N ARG A 105 -3.78 -5.26 -10.31
CA ARG A 105 -4.50 -6.55 -10.42
C ARG A 105 -5.38 -6.59 -11.66
N VAL A 106 -6.58 -6.03 -11.60
CA VAL A 106 -7.57 -6.14 -12.69
C VAL A 106 -8.31 -4.82 -12.90
N VAL A 107 -8.66 -4.52 -14.15
CA VAL A 107 -9.58 -3.42 -14.45
C VAL A 107 -11.03 -3.95 -14.28
N PRO A 108 -11.84 -3.39 -13.37
CA PRO A 108 -13.20 -3.87 -13.13
C PRO A 108 -14.03 -3.95 -14.41
N GLY A 109 -14.70 -5.10 -14.61
CA GLY A 109 -15.52 -5.37 -15.79
C GLY A 109 -14.75 -5.66 -17.09
N GLN A 110 -13.41 -5.71 -17.05
CA GLN A 110 -12.57 -5.85 -18.24
C GLN A 110 -11.56 -7.00 -18.14
N TYR A 111 -11.86 -8.06 -17.39
CA TYR A 111 -10.95 -9.21 -17.31
C TYR A 111 -10.63 -9.77 -18.72
N PRO A 112 -9.35 -10.05 -19.05
CA PRO A 112 -8.17 -10.10 -18.16
C PRO A 112 -7.31 -8.82 -18.12
N THR A 113 -7.81 -7.67 -18.57
CA THR A 113 -7.06 -6.40 -18.58
C THR A 113 -6.63 -6.00 -17.17
N ALA A 114 -5.35 -5.66 -17.01
CA ALA A 114 -4.77 -5.19 -15.76
C ALA A 114 -4.45 -3.69 -15.82
N PRO A 115 -4.62 -2.95 -14.70
CA PRO A 115 -4.06 -1.61 -14.59
C PRO A 115 -2.53 -1.69 -14.48
N GLY A 116 -1.86 -0.58 -14.77
CA GLY A 116 -0.42 -0.47 -14.49
C GLY A 116 -0.13 -0.55 -12.99
N SER A 117 1.03 -1.11 -12.66
CA SER A 117 1.56 -1.04 -11.30
C SER A 117 2.12 0.36 -11.02
N ARG A 118 2.28 0.70 -9.74
CA ARG A 118 2.83 1.98 -9.29
C ARG A 118 4.13 1.79 -8.51
N LEU A 119 5.03 2.74 -8.70
CA LEU A 119 6.18 3.01 -7.84
C LEU A 119 5.96 4.39 -7.22
N LEU A 120 5.79 4.41 -5.91
CA LEU A 120 5.43 5.60 -5.14
C LEU A 120 6.61 6.00 -4.26
N ARG A 121 7.13 7.21 -4.47
CA ARG A 121 8.23 7.77 -3.68
C ARG A 121 7.69 8.47 -2.45
N ASN A 122 8.26 8.21 -1.28
CA ASN A 122 7.90 8.85 -0.02
C ASN A 122 8.70 10.15 0.17
N ASN A 123 8.22 11.04 1.05
CA ASN A 123 8.94 12.26 1.43
C ASN A 123 9.38 12.27 2.92
N GLY A 124 9.37 11.10 3.54
CA GLY A 124 9.70 10.89 4.96
C GLY A 124 8.62 11.36 5.93
N ARG A 125 7.40 11.63 5.45
CA ARG A 125 6.26 12.07 6.28
C ARG A 125 5.00 11.26 6.01
N GLY A 126 5.13 10.14 5.31
CA GLY A 126 4.01 9.32 4.87
C GLY A 126 3.18 9.98 3.76
N GLU A 127 3.75 10.91 3.00
CA GLU A 127 3.11 11.49 1.81
C GLU A 127 3.85 11.04 0.55
N PHE A 128 3.11 10.47 -0.39
CA PHE A 128 3.70 9.80 -1.54
C PHE A 128 3.47 10.57 -2.85
N GLU A 129 4.45 10.50 -3.75
CA GLU A 129 4.31 10.91 -5.16
C GLU A 129 4.41 9.70 -6.10
N ASP A 130 3.69 9.74 -7.22
CA ASP A 130 3.76 8.68 -8.23
C ASP A 130 4.98 8.91 -9.14
N ALA A 131 6.04 8.16 -8.87
CA ALA A 131 7.31 8.22 -9.61
C ALA A 131 7.38 7.17 -10.74
N THR A 132 6.28 6.45 -11.02
CA THR A 132 6.27 5.29 -11.92
C THR A 132 6.79 5.62 -13.31
N LEU A 133 6.26 6.66 -13.95
CA LEU A 133 6.63 7.00 -15.33
C LEU A 133 8.02 7.62 -15.44
N GLU A 134 8.50 8.24 -14.37
CA GLU A 134 9.83 8.84 -14.30
C GLU A 134 10.92 7.78 -14.15
N LEU A 135 10.74 6.86 -13.20
CA LEU A 135 11.77 5.91 -12.80
C LEU A 135 11.64 4.53 -13.44
N ALA A 136 10.41 4.06 -13.63
CA ALA A 136 10.15 2.68 -14.02
C ALA A 136 8.90 2.56 -14.94
N PRO A 137 8.89 3.21 -16.11
CA PRO A 137 7.71 3.26 -16.98
C PRO A 137 7.21 1.87 -17.43
N ALA A 138 8.09 0.86 -17.45
CA ALA A 138 7.72 -0.52 -17.73
C ALA A 138 6.74 -1.12 -16.70
N LEU A 139 6.70 -0.58 -15.46
CA LEU A 139 5.75 -1.00 -14.42
C LEU A 139 4.29 -0.69 -14.80
N ALA A 140 4.07 0.29 -15.68
CA ALA A 140 2.74 0.60 -16.20
C ALA A 140 2.17 -0.54 -17.06
N GLU A 141 3.01 -1.49 -17.51
CA GLU A 141 2.65 -2.58 -18.41
C GLU A 141 2.93 -3.99 -17.84
N THR A 142 3.19 -4.12 -16.54
CA THR A 142 3.53 -5.42 -15.90
C THR A 142 2.41 -6.45 -15.92
N GLY A 143 1.19 -6.05 -16.27
CA GLY A 143 0.02 -6.91 -16.24
C GLY A 143 -0.47 -7.18 -14.81
N MET A 144 -1.08 -8.35 -14.61
CA MET A 144 -1.71 -8.74 -13.35
C MET A 144 -0.68 -9.29 -12.37
N VAL A 145 -0.30 -8.49 -11.39
CA VAL A 145 0.72 -8.84 -10.39
C VAL A 145 0.07 -9.61 -9.24
N THR A 146 0.69 -10.73 -8.83
CA THR A 146 0.20 -11.61 -7.76
C THR A 146 1.15 -11.75 -6.57
N GLY A 147 2.40 -11.30 -6.72
CA GLY A 147 3.36 -11.18 -5.63
C GLY A 147 4.39 -10.10 -5.94
N ALA A 148 4.96 -9.52 -4.89
CA ALA A 148 6.06 -8.58 -4.95
C ALA A 148 7.00 -8.85 -3.77
N ILE A 149 8.30 -8.86 -4.04
CA ILE A 149 9.35 -9.03 -3.03
C ILE A 149 10.41 -8.00 -3.35
N TRP A 150 10.84 -7.24 -2.34
CA TRP A 150 12.05 -6.44 -2.42
C TRP A 150 13.22 -7.24 -1.86
N SER A 151 14.35 -7.23 -2.56
CA SER A 151 15.55 -7.95 -2.13
C SER A 151 16.77 -7.42 -2.86
N ASP A 152 17.87 -7.27 -2.13
CA ASP A 152 19.22 -7.14 -2.69
C ASP A 152 19.62 -8.46 -3.36
N ALA A 153 19.28 -8.57 -4.65
CA ALA A 153 19.39 -9.79 -5.41
C ALA A 153 20.79 -10.03 -5.98
N ASP A 154 21.59 -8.96 -6.15
CA ASP A 154 22.96 -9.01 -6.66
C ASP A 154 24.03 -8.75 -5.58
N ASN A 155 23.60 -8.55 -4.32
CA ASN A 155 24.42 -8.37 -3.14
C ASN A 155 25.30 -7.10 -3.24
N ASP A 156 24.74 -6.00 -3.76
CA ASP A 156 25.39 -4.69 -3.84
C ASP A 156 25.13 -3.79 -2.62
N GLY A 157 24.31 -4.28 -1.69
CA GLY A 157 23.86 -3.57 -0.49
C GLY A 157 22.47 -2.95 -0.61
N TRP A 158 21.75 -3.16 -1.74
CA TRP A 158 20.44 -2.59 -2.02
C TRP A 158 19.50 -3.53 -2.79
#